data_AF-A0A2G5ICM4-F1
#
_entry.id   AF-A0A2G5ICM4-F1
#
_cell.length_a   1.000
_cell.length_b   1.000
_cell.length_c   1.000
_cell.angle_alpha   90.00
_cell.angle_beta   90.00
_cell.angle_gamma   90.00
#
_symmetry.space_group_name_H-M   'P 1'
#
loop_
_entity.id
_entity.type
_entity.pdbx_description
1 polymer ?
#
loop_
_entity_poly.entity_id
_entity_poly.type
_entity_poly.pdbx_seq_one_letter_code
_entity_poly.pdbx_strand_id
1 'polypeptide(L)'
;MQSSSRPAPSAGFWRPAVVFSLAIAVRVVLLLYGRWQDANRAIKYTDIDYLVFTDAARYVARGRSPYDRATYRYTPLLAWLLLPTTWSGLWFEFGKALFAAGDVITGFFTYRILRSQGLTSTRALKFASIWLLNPMVANISTRGSSEGLLAVLVVATLWAVLCRHIVLAGALLGFAVHFKIYPFIYAASIFWWLGSAPSTPIGSTLPTSLSELVALINRDRVYLVGSSFITFMASNIVMFYIYGYPFVEHSFTYHFTRIDHRHNFSVYNTLLHLSSSQAADSGFHIESLAFVPQLVLAVVAIPLLLAKADLPSTMLAQTFAFVTFNKVCTSQVILRSIFCKTV
;
A
#
# COMPACT_ATOMS: atom_id res chain seq x y z
N MET A 1 -17.25 6.09 -55.22
CA MET A 1 -17.52 5.50 -53.89
C MET A 1 -16.99 6.46 -52.84
N GLN A 2 -17.89 7.23 -52.21
CA GLN A 2 -17.57 8.17 -51.15
C GLN A 2 -17.05 7.42 -49.93
N SER A 3 -15.85 7.76 -49.47
CA SER A 3 -15.30 7.30 -48.20
C SER A 3 -16.08 7.95 -47.06
N SER A 4 -17.03 7.21 -46.49
CA SER A 4 -17.70 7.58 -45.25
C SER A 4 -16.68 7.54 -44.10
N SER A 5 -16.14 8.71 -43.73
CA SER A 5 -15.40 8.87 -42.48
C SER A 5 -16.38 8.66 -41.32
N ARG A 6 -16.21 7.55 -40.60
CA ARG A 6 -16.91 7.34 -39.33
C ARG A 6 -16.53 8.50 -38.39
N PRO A 7 -17.48 9.19 -37.74
CA PRO A 7 -17.15 10.19 -36.74
C PRO A 7 -16.39 9.52 -35.59
N ALA A 8 -15.24 10.09 -35.22
CA ALA A 8 -14.44 9.60 -34.11
C ALA A 8 -15.29 9.61 -32.81
N PRO A 9 -15.39 8.50 -32.07
CA PRO A 9 -16.25 8.47 -30.88
C PRO A 9 -15.67 9.32 -29.74
N SER A 10 -16.47 10.28 -29.29
CA SER A 10 -16.48 11.00 -28.00
C SER A 10 -15.11 11.38 -27.38
N ALA A 11 -14.42 12.36 -27.96
CA ALA A 11 -13.23 12.99 -27.34
C ALA A 11 -13.57 13.88 -26.12
N GLY A 12 -14.84 14.02 -25.74
CA GLY A 12 -15.28 14.87 -24.63
C GLY A 12 -15.04 14.28 -23.24
N PHE A 13 -15.43 13.01 -23.03
CA PHE A 13 -15.39 12.38 -21.71
C PHE A 13 -13.97 12.01 -21.25
N TRP A 14 -13.14 11.51 -22.17
CA TRP A 14 -11.77 11.06 -21.87
C TRP A 14 -10.77 12.23 -21.84
N ARG A 15 -11.11 13.28 -21.10
CA ARG A 15 -10.23 14.39 -20.76
C ARG A 15 -9.82 14.27 -19.30
N PRO A 16 -8.54 14.51 -18.95
CA PRO A 16 -8.10 14.40 -17.55
C PRO A 16 -8.97 15.22 -16.61
N ALA A 17 -9.24 16.48 -16.94
CA ALA A 17 -10.07 17.37 -16.14
C ALA A 17 -11.45 16.77 -15.81
N VAL A 18 -12.10 16.11 -16.79
CA VAL A 18 -13.42 15.50 -16.60
C VAL A 18 -13.34 14.28 -15.68
N VAL A 19 -12.42 13.36 -15.95
CA VAL A 19 -12.29 12.11 -15.17
C VAL A 19 -11.88 12.38 -13.72
N PHE A 20 -10.91 13.26 -13.49
CA PHE A 20 -10.47 13.62 -12.15
C PHE A 20 -11.56 14.40 -11.39
N SER A 21 -12.26 15.34 -12.05
CA SER A 21 -13.37 16.06 -11.42
C SER A 21 -14.50 15.11 -11.02
N LEU A 22 -14.84 14.15 -11.89
CA LEU A 22 -15.83 13.12 -11.58
C LEU A 22 -15.39 12.24 -10.40
N ALA A 23 -14.14 11.80 -10.38
CA ALA A 23 -13.59 10.98 -9.30
C ALA A 23 -13.62 11.71 -7.94
N ILE A 24 -13.35 13.02 -7.93
CA ILE A 24 -13.46 13.89 -6.75
C ILE A 24 -14.93 14.06 -6.35
N ALA A 25 -15.80 14.38 -7.30
CA ALA A 25 -17.23 14.57 -7.05
C ALA A 25 -17.88 13.33 -6.43
N VAL A 26 -17.58 12.13 -6.94
CA VAL A 26 -18.05 10.86 -6.35
C VAL A 26 -17.62 10.72 -4.89
N ARG A 27 -16.36 11.03 -4.57
CA ARG A 27 -15.85 10.96 -3.19
C ARG A 27 -16.49 12.00 -2.28
N VAL A 28 -16.70 13.23 -2.77
CA VAL A 28 -17.39 14.29 -2.02
C VAL A 28 -18.83 13.87 -1.71
N VAL A 29 -19.56 13.34 -2.70
CA VAL A 29 -20.92 12.82 -2.50
C VAL A 29 -20.94 11.71 -1.45
N LEU A 30 -20.01 10.77 -1.51
CA LEU A 30 -19.90 9.68 -0.53
C LEU A 30 -19.54 10.19 0.88
N LEU A 31 -18.71 11.22 1.03
CA LEU A 31 -18.41 11.84 2.32
C LEU A 31 -19.65 12.52 2.92
N LEU A 32 -20.39 13.29 2.11
CA LEU A 32 -21.64 13.92 2.54
C LEU A 32 -22.70 12.88 2.92
N TYR A 33 -22.85 11.85 2.09
CA TYR A 33 -23.73 10.72 2.35
C TYR A 33 -23.32 9.97 3.64
N GLY A 34 -22.02 9.71 3.82
CA GLY A 34 -21.49 9.04 5.00
C GLY A 34 -21.80 9.81 6.29
N ARG A 35 -21.60 11.13 6.29
CA ARG A 35 -21.99 12.00 7.42
C ARG A 35 -23.48 11.95 7.70
N TRP A 36 -24.31 12.02 6.65
CA TRP A 36 -25.77 11.89 6.81
C TRP A 36 -26.16 10.52 7.37
N GLN A 37 -25.60 9.43 6.85
CA GLN A 37 -25.88 8.08 7.32
C GLN A 37 -25.46 7.92 8.79
N ASP A 38 -24.29 8.41 9.17
CA ASP A 38 -23.79 8.33 10.54
C ASP A 38 -24.68 9.11 11.54
N ALA A 39 -25.32 10.20 11.10
CA ALA A 39 -26.24 10.96 11.92
C ALA A 39 -27.66 10.34 12.00
N ASN A 40 -28.13 9.68 10.94
CA ASN A 40 -29.53 9.29 10.79
C ASN A 40 -29.79 7.78 10.93
N ARG A 41 -28.76 6.93 10.88
CA ARG A 41 -28.91 5.47 10.88
C ARG A 41 -28.15 4.81 12.03
N ALA A 42 -28.65 3.65 12.46
CA ALA A 42 -28.00 2.82 13.49
C ALA A 42 -26.69 2.21 12.97
N ILE A 43 -26.69 1.70 11.74
CA ILE A 43 -25.49 1.16 11.08
C ILE A 43 -24.66 2.32 10.54
N LYS A 44 -23.46 2.49 11.10
CA LYS A 44 -22.54 3.56 10.73
C LYS A 44 -21.84 3.27 9.41
N TYR A 45 -21.68 4.32 8.60
CA TYR A 45 -20.87 4.34 7.41
C TYR A 45 -19.38 4.37 7.79
N THR A 46 -19.00 5.21 8.75
CA THR A 46 -17.63 5.33 9.24
C THR A 46 -17.07 3.99 9.71
N ASP A 47 -15.87 3.65 9.24
CA ASP A 47 -15.14 2.47 9.67
C ASP A 47 -14.64 2.62 11.11
N ILE A 48 -14.57 1.52 11.85
CA ILE A 48 -14.14 1.50 13.25
C ILE A 48 -12.66 1.92 13.36
N ASP A 49 -11.85 1.56 12.36
CA ASP A 49 -10.45 1.94 12.26
C ASP A 49 -10.29 3.48 12.24
N TYR A 50 -11.21 4.19 11.59
CA TYR A 50 -11.18 5.66 11.56
C TYR A 50 -11.38 6.28 12.94
N LEU A 51 -12.26 5.68 13.75
CA LEU A 51 -12.48 6.12 15.13
C LEU A 51 -11.25 5.86 15.98
N VAL A 52 -10.59 4.71 15.82
CA VAL A 52 -9.33 4.39 16.49
C VAL A 52 -8.24 5.39 16.13
N PHE A 53 -8.12 5.79 14.85
CA PHE A 53 -7.16 6.81 14.44
C PHE A 53 -7.47 8.19 15.04
N THR A 54 -8.74 8.57 15.01
CA THR A 54 -9.20 9.86 15.54
C THR A 54 -8.99 9.93 17.05
N ASP A 55 -9.27 8.85 17.77
CA ASP A 55 -9.00 8.77 19.22
C ASP A 55 -7.51 8.89 19.50
N ALA A 56 -6.65 8.16 18.78
CA ALA A 56 -5.21 8.27 18.92
C ALA A 56 -4.72 9.71 18.64
N ALA A 57 -5.26 10.37 17.62
CA ALA A 57 -4.98 11.78 17.35
C ALA A 57 -5.42 12.70 18.52
N ARG A 58 -6.54 12.40 19.20
CA ARG A 58 -6.96 13.14 20.42
C ARG A 58 -5.99 12.94 21.58
N TYR A 59 -5.38 11.76 21.73
CA TYR A 59 -4.31 11.56 22.73
C TYR A 59 -3.09 12.42 22.38
N VAL A 60 -2.65 12.41 21.12
CA VAL A 60 -1.53 13.25 20.66
C VAL A 60 -1.82 14.74 20.89
N ALA A 61 -3.03 15.21 20.57
CA ALA A 61 -3.44 16.60 20.78
C ALA A 61 -3.41 17.02 22.26
N ARG A 62 -3.47 16.06 23.20
CA ARG A 62 -3.37 16.28 24.65
C ARG A 62 -1.96 16.05 25.20
N GLY A 63 -0.95 15.90 24.34
CA GLY A 63 0.43 15.60 24.72
C GLY A 63 0.64 14.17 25.24
N ARG A 64 -0.30 13.26 24.96
CA ARG A 64 -0.23 11.85 25.38
C ARG A 64 0.21 10.94 24.23
N SER A 65 0.51 9.70 24.56
CA SER A 65 0.88 8.68 23.59
C SER A 65 -0.34 8.26 22.76
N PRO A 66 -0.25 8.13 21.43
CA PRO A 66 -1.34 7.55 20.63
C PRO A 66 -1.60 6.09 21.00
N TYR A 67 -0.62 5.41 21.59
CA TYR A 67 -0.74 4.02 22.08
C TYR A 67 -1.56 3.89 23.36
N ASP A 68 -1.87 5.00 24.05
CA ASP A 68 -2.83 4.99 25.15
C ASP A 68 -4.24 4.63 24.64
N ARG A 69 -4.49 4.81 23.34
CA ARG A 69 -5.70 4.28 22.69
C ARG A 69 -5.54 2.78 22.50
N ALA A 70 -6.32 2.02 23.26
CA ALA A 70 -6.44 0.57 23.07
C ALA A 70 -6.69 0.23 21.60
N THR A 71 -5.99 -0.79 21.09
CA THR A 71 -6.03 -1.31 19.70
C THR A 71 -5.37 -0.42 18.63
N TYR A 72 -4.77 0.72 18.99
CA TYR A 72 -3.96 1.50 18.05
C TYR A 72 -2.62 0.78 17.76
N ARG A 73 -2.43 0.38 16.50
CA ARG A 73 -1.30 -0.44 16.02
C ARG A 73 -0.59 0.15 14.80
N TYR A 74 -0.74 1.44 14.60
CA TYR A 74 -0.21 2.17 13.45
C TYR A 74 0.92 3.07 13.94
N THR A 75 1.76 3.56 13.04
CA THR A 75 2.79 4.50 13.46
C THR A 75 2.18 5.79 14.03
N PRO A 76 2.85 6.46 14.98
CA PRO A 76 2.34 7.69 15.56
C PRO A 76 2.12 8.76 14.50
N LEU A 77 2.92 8.74 13.43
CA LEU A 77 2.83 9.65 12.30
C LEU A 77 1.43 9.72 11.69
N LEU A 78 0.68 8.61 11.64
CA LEU A 78 -0.71 8.62 11.19
C LEU A 78 -1.60 9.44 12.14
N ALA A 79 -1.45 9.29 13.45
CA ALA A 79 -2.17 10.09 14.44
C ALA A 79 -1.81 11.58 14.36
N TRP A 80 -0.53 11.92 14.14
CA TRP A 80 -0.09 13.30 13.92
C TRP A 80 -0.71 13.91 12.67
N LEU A 81 -0.72 13.17 11.56
CA LEU A 81 -1.33 13.60 10.30
C LEU A 81 -2.84 13.88 10.44
N LEU A 82 -3.49 13.20 11.38
CA LEU A 82 -4.92 13.30 11.65
C LEU A 82 -5.26 14.28 12.78
N LEU A 83 -4.32 15.05 13.32
CA LEU A 83 -4.61 16.06 14.35
C LEU A 83 -5.79 16.99 14.03
N PRO A 84 -5.99 17.46 12.77
CA PRO A 84 -7.16 18.29 12.46
C PRO A 84 -8.49 17.59 12.74
N THR A 85 -8.56 16.25 12.70
CA THR A 85 -9.80 15.49 13.01
C THR A 85 -10.28 15.65 14.45
N THR A 86 -9.41 16.15 15.33
CA THR A 86 -9.74 16.43 16.73
C THR A 86 -10.52 17.73 16.91
N TRP A 87 -10.42 18.65 15.94
CA TRP A 87 -11.23 19.85 15.91
C TRP A 87 -12.66 19.41 15.54
N SER A 88 -13.66 19.84 16.30
CA SER A 88 -15.01 19.30 16.19
C SER A 88 -15.70 19.69 14.87
N GLY A 89 -16.89 19.12 14.61
CA GLY A 89 -17.75 19.56 13.49
C GLY A 89 -17.40 18.93 12.14
N LEU A 90 -17.01 19.76 11.16
CA LEU A 90 -16.63 19.30 9.81
C LEU A 90 -15.21 18.72 9.77
N TRP A 91 -14.36 19.17 10.68
CA TRP A 91 -12.97 18.74 10.80
C TRP A 91 -12.85 17.25 11.14
N PHE A 92 -13.84 16.65 11.80
CA PHE A 92 -13.90 15.19 11.98
C PHE A 92 -13.81 14.42 10.65
N GLU A 93 -14.24 14.98 9.52
CA GLU A 93 -14.16 14.35 8.20
C GLU A 93 -12.81 14.54 7.50
N PHE A 94 -11.90 15.36 8.06
CA PHE A 94 -10.62 15.71 7.45
C PHE A 94 -9.80 14.47 7.07
N GLY A 95 -9.71 13.49 7.97
CA GLY A 95 -8.95 12.27 7.71
C GLY A 95 -9.53 11.45 6.56
N LYS A 96 -10.86 11.33 6.47
CA LYS A 96 -11.52 10.64 5.36
C LYS A 96 -11.30 11.38 4.04
N ALA A 97 -11.35 12.71 4.05
CA ALA A 97 -11.03 13.54 2.89
C ALA A 97 -9.57 13.37 2.45
N LEU A 98 -8.63 13.31 3.40
CA LEU A 98 -7.21 13.08 3.15
C LEU A 98 -6.97 11.69 2.53
N PHE A 99 -7.63 10.64 3.04
CA PHE A 99 -7.51 9.30 2.48
C PHE A 99 -8.11 9.21 1.07
N ALA A 100 -9.26 9.84 0.86
CA ALA A 100 -9.91 9.94 -0.44
C ALA A 100 -9.05 10.73 -1.45
N ALA A 101 -8.36 11.79 -1.01
CA ALA A 101 -7.38 12.51 -1.82
C ALA A 101 -6.18 11.61 -2.19
N GLY A 102 -5.72 10.78 -1.26
CA GLY A 102 -4.70 9.75 -1.52
C GLY A 102 -5.06 8.88 -2.74
N ASP A 103 -6.28 8.36 -2.81
CA ASP A 103 -6.72 7.55 -3.95
C ASP A 103 -6.70 8.32 -5.28
N VAL A 104 -7.09 9.59 -5.27
CA VAL A 104 -7.10 10.43 -6.48
C VAL A 104 -5.65 10.67 -6.95
N ILE A 105 -4.73 10.93 -6.03
CA ILE A 105 -3.31 11.10 -6.32
C ILE A 105 -2.70 9.79 -6.82
N THR A 106 -3.09 8.64 -6.26
CA THR A 106 -2.70 7.31 -6.79
C THR A 106 -3.10 7.19 -8.26
N GLY A 107 -4.36 7.51 -8.61
CA GLY A 107 -4.82 7.48 -10.00
C GLY A 107 -4.10 8.48 -10.90
N PHE A 108 -3.67 9.62 -10.37
CA PHE A 108 -2.81 10.57 -11.09
C PHE A 108 -1.43 9.98 -11.42
N PHE A 109 -0.76 9.34 -10.45
CA PHE A 109 0.52 8.67 -10.72
C PHE A 109 0.34 7.48 -11.68
N THR A 110 -0.73 6.69 -11.55
CA THR A 110 -1.05 5.64 -12.53
C THR A 110 -1.18 6.20 -13.93
N TYR A 111 -1.94 7.30 -14.11
CA TYR A 111 -2.03 7.97 -15.40
C TYR A 111 -0.67 8.43 -15.92
N ARG A 112 0.18 9.03 -15.07
CA ARG A 112 1.54 9.48 -15.42
C ARG A 112 2.44 8.32 -15.85
N ILE A 113 2.41 7.19 -15.14
CA ILE A 113 3.18 5.99 -15.46
C ILE A 113 2.77 5.47 -16.84
N LEU A 114 1.46 5.28 -17.07
CA LEU A 114 0.96 4.79 -18.36
C LEU A 114 1.32 5.72 -19.52
N ARG A 115 1.28 7.04 -19.29
CA ARG A 115 1.74 8.03 -20.29
C ARG A 115 3.23 7.92 -20.58
N SER A 116 4.06 7.69 -19.55
CA SER A 116 5.51 7.52 -19.73
C SER A 116 5.88 6.24 -20.48
N GLN A 117 5.01 5.23 -20.45
CA GLN A 117 5.14 3.98 -21.22
C GLN A 117 4.62 4.09 -22.66
N GLY A 118 4.25 5.28 -23.12
CA GLY A 118 3.84 5.54 -24.51
C GLY A 118 2.35 5.34 -24.80
N LEU A 119 1.50 5.03 -23.82
CA LEU A 119 0.05 4.92 -24.07
C LEU A 119 -0.55 6.28 -24.42
N THR A 120 -1.50 6.28 -25.35
CA THR A 120 -2.30 7.48 -25.68
C THR A 120 -3.08 7.97 -24.46
N SER A 121 -3.31 9.28 -24.35
CA SER A 121 -3.97 9.88 -23.17
C SER A 121 -5.32 9.25 -22.88
N THR A 122 -6.13 9.00 -23.92
CA THR A 122 -7.41 8.31 -23.82
C THR A 122 -7.28 6.89 -23.25
N ARG A 123 -6.30 6.09 -23.69
CA ARG A 123 -6.10 4.72 -23.18
C ARG A 123 -5.58 4.74 -21.74
N ALA A 124 -4.64 5.62 -21.44
CA ALA A 124 -4.13 5.80 -20.07
C ALA A 124 -5.25 6.21 -19.10
N LEU A 125 -6.15 7.11 -19.50
CA LEU A 125 -7.31 7.50 -18.70
C LEU A 125 -8.31 6.36 -18.52
N LYS A 126 -8.54 5.53 -19.54
CA LYS A 126 -9.42 4.35 -19.43
C LYS A 126 -8.91 3.39 -18.36
N PHE A 127 -7.62 3.05 -18.39
CA PHE A 127 -7.01 2.18 -17.36
C PHE A 127 -6.98 2.85 -15.99
N ALA A 128 -6.60 4.13 -15.89
CA ALA A 128 -6.62 4.86 -14.61
C ALA A 128 -8.05 4.98 -14.03
N SER A 129 -9.08 5.00 -14.88
CA SER A 129 -10.49 5.06 -14.44
C SER A 129 -10.94 3.80 -13.72
N ILE A 130 -10.30 2.65 -13.97
CA ILE A 130 -10.54 1.39 -13.22
C ILE A 130 -10.23 1.57 -11.74
N TRP A 131 -9.34 2.50 -11.38
CA TRP A 131 -9.08 2.90 -10.00
C TRP A 131 -9.89 4.12 -9.58
N LEU A 132 -9.83 5.21 -10.37
CA LEU A 132 -10.40 6.51 -10.01
C LEU A 132 -11.92 6.47 -9.84
N LEU A 133 -12.62 5.75 -10.72
CA LEU A 133 -14.08 5.67 -10.75
C LEU A 133 -14.62 4.38 -10.11
N ASN A 134 -13.76 3.61 -9.44
CA ASN A 134 -14.16 2.39 -8.77
C ASN A 134 -14.97 2.70 -7.51
N PRO A 135 -16.24 2.28 -7.42
CA PRO A 135 -17.07 2.55 -6.26
C PRO A 135 -16.53 1.90 -4.99
N MET A 136 -15.83 0.75 -5.09
CA MET A 136 -15.26 0.08 -3.94
C MET A 136 -14.08 0.87 -3.36
N VAL A 137 -13.17 1.36 -4.22
CA VAL A 137 -12.03 2.19 -3.79
C VAL A 137 -12.54 3.48 -3.15
N ALA A 138 -13.47 4.17 -3.81
CA ALA A 138 -14.06 5.40 -3.29
C ALA A 138 -14.81 5.18 -1.96
N ASN A 139 -15.54 4.06 -1.81
CA ASN A 139 -16.23 3.73 -0.56
C ASN A 139 -15.23 3.46 0.58
N ILE A 140 -14.22 2.61 0.37
CA ILE A 140 -13.24 2.25 1.41
C ILE A 140 -12.52 3.49 1.97
N SER A 141 -12.06 4.41 1.12
CA SER A 141 -11.35 5.61 1.58
C SER A 141 -12.29 6.60 2.26
N THR A 142 -13.48 6.82 1.72
CA THR A 142 -14.47 7.74 2.31
C THR A 142 -15.11 7.20 3.58
N ARG A 143 -15.04 5.89 3.85
CA ARG A 143 -15.36 5.30 5.16
C ARG A 143 -14.28 5.54 6.22
N GLY A 144 -13.08 5.97 5.82
CA GLY A 144 -11.99 6.34 6.72
C GLY A 144 -10.84 5.33 6.81
N SER A 145 -10.62 4.52 5.77
CA SER A 145 -9.44 3.64 5.70
C SER A 145 -8.18 4.41 5.25
N SER A 146 -7.09 4.29 6.01
CA SER A 146 -5.79 4.93 5.68
C SER A 146 -5.03 4.28 4.52
N GLU A 147 -5.60 3.23 3.94
CA GLU A 147 -5.03 2.44 2.85
C GLU A 147 -4.78 3.23 1.55
N GLY A 148 -5.49 4.35 1.34
CA GLY A 148 -5.23 5.26 0.21
C GLY A 148 -3.87 5.96 0.31
N LEU A 149 -3.42 6.29 1.52
CA LEU A 149 -2.10 6.90 1.76
C LEU A 149 -0.96 5.93 1.46
N LEU A 150 -1.13 4.65 1.77
CA LEU A 150 -0.15 3.63 1.43
C LEU A 150 -0.07 3.43 -0.09
N ALA A 151 -1.23 3.40 -0.76
CA ALA A 151 -1.30 3.22 -2.20
C ALA A 151 -0.58 4.35 -2.96
N VAL A 152 -0.76 5.61 -2.55
CA VAL A 152 -0.03 6.72 -3.18
C VAL A 152 1.48 6.60 -2.96
N LEU A 153 1.95 6.22 -1.77
CA LEU A 153 3.38 6.04 -1.51
C LEU A 153 4.01 4.94 -2.38
N VAL A 154 3.34 3.81 -2.54
CA VAL A 154 3.83 2.70 -3.38
C VAL A 154 3.84 3.08 -4.86
N VAL A 155 2.76 3.66 -5.38
CA VAL A 155 2.68 4.04 -6.79
C VAL A 155 3.59 5.23 -7.12
N ALA A 156 3.77 6.18 -6.20
CA ALA A 156 4.75 7.26 -6.34
C ALA A 156 6.19 6.71 -6.33
N THR A 157 6.49 5.70 -5.51
CA THR A 157 7.79 4.99 -5.55
C THR A 157 8.02 4.37 -6.92
N LEU A 158 7.03 3.62 -7.44
CA LEU A 158 7.12 3.02 -8.78
C LEU A 158 7.33 4.08 -9.86
N TRP A 159 6.57 5.17 -9.83
CA TRP A 159 6.73 6.29 -10.75
C TRP A 159 8.16 6.88 -10.68
N ALA A 160 8.68 7.12 -9.47
CA ALA A 160 10.02 7.66 -9.27
C ALA A 160 11.11 6.72 -9.81
N VAL A 161 10.98 5.40 -9.58
CA VAL A 161 11.89 4.40 -10.14
C VAL A 161 11.85 4.42 -11.67
N LEU A 162 10.66 4.40 -12.28
CA LEU A 162 10.50 4.40 -13.73
C LEU A 162 11.04 5.67 -14.38
N CYS A 163 10.87 6.82 -13.73
CA CYS A 163 11.43 8.10 -14.16
C CYS A 163 12.91 8.32 -13.76
N ARG A 164 13.61 7.30 -13.23
CA ARG A 164 15.03 7.35 -12.80
C ARG A 164 15.35 8.36 -11.68
N HIS A 165 14.35 8.79 -10.91
CA HIS A 165 14.57 9.59 -9.70
C HIS A 165 14.90 8.69 -8.50
N ILE A 166 16.07 8.07 -8.52
CA ILE A 166 16.43 6.96 -7.60
C ILE A 166 16.47 7.37 -6.13
N VAL A 167 17.00 8.57 -5.81
CA VAL A 167 17.04 9.07 -4.43
C VAL A 167 15.62 9.32 -3.89
N LEU A 168 14.74 9.88 -4.71
CA LEU A 168 13.33 10.08 -4.35
C LEU A 168 12.63 8.72 -4.18
N ALA A 169 12.88 7.77 -5.07
CA ALA A 169 12.32 6.42 -4.97
C ALA A 169 12.73 5.73 -3.67
N GLY A 170 14.01 5.79 -3.30
CA GLY A 170 14.49 5.21 -2.05
C GLY A 170 13.91 5.93 -0.84
N ALA A 171 13.86 7.27 -0.84
CA ALA A 171 13.23 8.02 0.25
C ALA A 171 11.73 7.69 0.41
N LEU A 172 10.97 7.63 -0.68
CA LEU A 172 9.56 7.24 -0.67
C LEU A 172 9.38 5.80 -0.19
N LEU A 173 10.24 4.87 -0.61
CA LEU A 173 10.21 3.48 -0.16
C LEU A 173 10.49 3.38 1.35
N GLY A 174 11.54 4.03 1.84
CA GLY A 174 11.89 4.04 3.27
C GLY A 174 10.78 4.65 4.12
N PHE A 175 10.19 5.75 3.66
CA PHE A 175 9.05 6.37 4.32
C PHE A 175 7.80 5.48 4.28
N ALA A 176 7.53 4.79 3.16
CA ALA A 176 6.42 3.86 3.04
C ALA A 176 6.54 2.69 4.02
N VAL A 177 7.74 2.11 4.16
CA VAL A 177 8.03 1.03 5.12
C VAL A 177 7.91 1.51 6.57
N HIS A 178 8.31 2.75 6.86
CA HIS A 178 8.04 3.35 8.15
C HIS A 178 6.53 3.48 8.38
N PHE A 179 5.78 4.02 7.41
CA PHE A 179 4.34 4.25 7.54
C PHE A 179 3.56 2.95 7.80
N LYS A 180 3.90 1.87 7.09
CA LYS A 180 3.46 0.49 7.33
C LYS A 180 4.57 -0.46 6.89
N ILE A 181 4.78 -1.58 7.57
CA ILE A 181 5.91 -2.46 7.26
C ILE A 181 5.87 -3.08 5.85
N TYR A 182 4.69 -3.45 5.35
CA TYR A 182 4.49 -4.30 4.15
C TYR A 182 5.14 -3.85 2.82
N PRO A 183 5.29 -2.56 2.49
CA PRO A 183 5.97 -2.11 1.28
C PRO A 183 7.43 -2.57 1.17
N PHE A 184 8.03 -3.12 2.23
CA PHE A 184 9.39 -3.64 2.20
C PHE A 184 9.59 -4.70 1.10
N ILE A 185 8.54 -5.45 0.76
CA ILE A 185 8.60 -6.47 -0.30
C ILE A 185 9.00 -5.88 -1.65
N TYR A 186 8.63 -4.63 -1.94
CA TYR A 186 8.93 -3.98 -3.21
C TYR A 186 10.41 -3.58 -3.32
N ALA A 187 11.14 -3.51 -2.20
CA ALA A 187 12.57 -3.23 -2.21
C ALA A 187 13.33 -4.27 -3.07
N ALA A 188 12.94 -5.54 -2.98
CA ALA A 188 13.56 -6.62 -3.75
C ALA A 188 13.37 -6.46 -5.25
N SER A 189 12.14 -6.21 -5.72
CA SER A 189 11.87 -6.06 -7.16
C SER A 189 12.53 -4.81 -7.74
N ILE A 190 12.52 -3.69 -7.01
CA ILE A 190 13.20 -2.46 -7.43
C ILE A 190 14.72 -2.67 -7.47
N PHE A 191 15.31 -3.35 -6.48
CA PHE A 191 16.74 -3.62 -6.44
C PHE A 191 17.20 -4.49 -7.63
N TRP A 192 16.43 -5.53 -7.96
CA TRP A 192 16.73 -6.39 -9.11
C TRP A 192 16.54 -5.65 -10.43
N TRP A 193 15.46 -4.87 -10.58
CA TRP A 193 15.21 -4.04 -11.75
C TRP A 193 16.36 -3.07 -12.06
N LEU A 194 16.93 -2.40 -11.04
CA LEU A 194 18.06 -1.47 -11.19
C LEU A 194 19.42 -2.13 -11.47
N GLY A 195 19.51 -3.46 -11.47
CA GLY A 195 20.73 -4.14 -11.87
C GLY A 195 21.00 -4.03 -13.37
N SER A 196 22.24 -4.28 -13.78
CA SER A 196 22.55 -4.57 -15.18
C SER A 196 21.77 -5.80 -15.67
N ALA A 197 21.50 -5.89 -16.97
CA ALA A 197 20.97 -7.11 -17.58
C ALA A 197 21.98 -8.24 -17.38
N PRO A 198 21.55 -9.47 -17.04
CA PRO A 198 22.47 -10.59 -16.95
C PRO A 198 23.09 -10.86 -18.32
N SER A 199 24.43 -10.90 -18.38
CA SER A 199 25.18 -11.22 -19.60
C SER A 199 25.20 -12.72 -19.92
N THR A 200 24.51 -13.56 -19.14
CA THR A 200 24.52 -15.04 -19.27
C THR A 200 23.13 -15.66 -18.99
N PRO A 201 22.81 -16.83 -19.60
CA PRO A 201 21.47 -17.38 -19.57
C PRO A 201 21.09 -17.97 -18.20
N ILE A 202 19.79 -17.92 -17.97
CA ILE A 202 18.96 -18.41 -16.86
C ILE A 202 19.39 -19.83 -16.44
N GLY A 203 19.98 -19.97 -15.24
CA GLY A 203 20.33 -21.29 -14.70
C GLY A 203 20.83 -21.30 -13.25
N SER A 204 21.59 -20.30 -12.81
CA SER A 204 22.08 -20.22 -11.43
C SER A 204 22.30 -18.77 -11.02
N THR A 205 21.35 -18.19 -10.27
CA THR A 205 21.32 -16.73 -9.99
C THR A 205 21.78 -16.35 -8.58
N LEU A 206 22.27 -17.30 -7.78
CA LEU A 206 22.95 -16.96 -6.53
C LEU A 206 24.41 -16.66 -6.85
N PRO A 207 24.94 -15.50 -6.43
CA PRO A 207 26.34 -15.17 -6.68
C PRO A 207 27.21 -16.20 -5.96
N THR A 208 27.92 -17.02 -6.72
CA THR A 208 28.83 -18.03 -6.19
C THR A 208 30.26 -17.50 -6.09
N SER A 209 30.55 -16.38 -6.78
CA SER A 209 31.85 -15.71 -6.77
C SER A 209 31.79 -14.30 -6.16
N LEU A 210 32.90 -13.89 -5.52
CA LEU A 210 33.11 -12.53 -5.03
C LEU A 210 33.01 -11.48 -6.15
N SER A 211 33.37 -11.85 -7.39
CA SER A 211 33.24 -10.95 -8.55
C SER A 211 31.79 -10.65 -8.91
N GLU A 212 30.87 -11.59 -8.72
CA GLU A 212 29.43 -11.42 -8.95
C GLU A 212 28.80 -10.56 -7.84
N LEU A 213 29.28 -10.71 -6.59
CA LEU A 213 28.92 -9.83 -5.47
C LEU A 213 29.35 -8.37 -5.71
N VAL A 214 30.56 -8.14 -6.23
CA VAL A 214 31.01 -6.79 -6.61
C VAL A 214 30.18 -6.25 -7.77
N ALA A 215 29.78 -7.09 -8.73
CA ALA A 215 28.89 -6.69 -9.82
C ALA A 215 27.47 -6.30 -9.35
N LEU A 216 27.06 -6.69 -8.13
CA LEU A 216 25.80 -6.23 -7.55
C LEU A 216 25.84 -4.76 -7.08
N ILE A 217 27.03 -4.19 -6.88
CA ILE A 217 27.23 -2.82 -6.44
C ILE A 217 27.08 -1.89 -7.65
N ASN A 218 25.87 -1.35 -7.82
CA ASN A 218 25.56 -0.31 -8.81
C ASN A 218 25.32 1.03 -8.08
N ARG A 219 25.72 2.15 -8.68
CA ARG A 219 25.44 3.52 -8.20
C ARG A 219 23.96 3.71 -7.87
N ASP A 220 23.06 3.25 -8.73
CA ASP A 220 21.61 3.38 -8.51
C ASP A 220 21.14 2.53 -7.32
N ARG A 221 21.70 1.34 -7.14
CA ARG A 221 21.38 0.48 -5.99
C ARG A 221 21.87 1.08 -4.68
N VAL A 222 23.08 1.64 -4.68
CA VAL A 222 23.66 2.32 -3.52
C VAL A 222 22.81 3.53 -3.13
N TYR A 223 22.40 4.36 -4.11
CA TYR A 223 21.52 5.50 -3.81
C TYR A 223 20.14 5.06 -3.32
N LEU A 224 19.54 4.02 -3.91
CA LEU A 224 18.26 3.49 -3.46
C LEU A 224 18.35 3.00 -2.00
N VAL A 225 19.31 2.12 -1.72
CA VAL A 225 19.52 1.55 -0.38
C VAL A 225 19.84 2.65 0.62
N GLY A 226 20.81 3.52 0.31
CA GLY A 226 21.20 4.62 1.20
C GLY A 226 20.06 5.58 1.51
N SER A 227 19.34 6.08 0.50
CA SER A 227 18.22 7.01 0.72
C SER A 227 17.03 6.38 1.44
N SER A 228 16.73 5.11 1.15
CA SER A 228 15.69 4.34 1.87
C SER A 228 16.06 4.11 3.33
N PHE A 229 17.30 3.73 3.60
CA PHE A 229 17.80 3.48 4.94
C PHE A 229 17.79 4.77 5.77
N ILE A 230 18.32 5.87 5.23
CA ILE A 230 18.34 7.17 5.92
C ILE A 230 16.92 7.62 6.24
N THR A 231 15.99 7.55 5.28
CA THR A 231 14.61 8.03 5.49
C THR A 231 13.87 7.15 6.49
N PHE A 232 14.02 5.82 6.38
CA PHE A 232 13.42 4.87 7.31
C PHE A 232 13.99 5.07 8.72
N MET A 233 15.31 5.11 8.88
CA MET A 233 15.94 5.32 10.19
C MET A 233 15.62 6.67 10.79
N ALA A 234 15.69 7.76 10.03
CA ALA A 234 15.35 9.09 10.54
C ALA A 234 13.91 9.12 11.06
N SER A 235 12.95 8.58 10.30
CA SER A 235 11.54 8.55 10.70
C SER A 235 11.33 7.69 11.96
N ASN A 236 11.98 6.52 12.04
CA ASN A 236 11.89 5.65 13.22
C ASN A 236 12.57 6.25 14.44
N ILE A 237 13.74 6.87 14.30
CA ILE A 237 14.48 7.51 15.39
C ILE A 237 13.64 8.65 15.98
N VAL A 238 13.03 9.50 15.13
CA VAL A 238 12.16 10.58 15.61
C VAL A 238 10.97 10.01 16.40
N MET A 239 10.28 8.99 15.88
CA MET A 239 9.13 8.41 16.58
C MET A 239 9.53 7.64 17.84
N PHE A 240 10.67 6.94 17.83
CA PHE A 240 11.19 6.25 18.99
C PHE A 240 11.65 7.23 20.08
N TYR A 241 12.25 8.36 19.70
CA TYR A 241 12.64 9.39 20.66
C TYR A 241 11.43 9.98 21.40
N ILE A 242 10.28 10.13 20.72
CA ILE A 242 9.07 10.69 21.32
C ILE A 242 8.31 9.64 22.16
N TYR A 243 8.21 8.40 21.68
CA TYR A 243 7.28 7.40 22.24
C TYR A 243 7.94 6.16 22.87
N GLY A 244 9.26 6.02 22.74
CA GLY A 244 10.04 4.94 23.35
C GLY A 244 9.65 3.52 22.87
N TYR A 245 9.78 2.55 23.77
CA TYR A 245 9.52 1.14 23.47
C TYR A 245 8.10 0.82 22.93
N PRO A 246 7.00 1.41 23.45
CA PRO A 246 5.66 1.20 22.91
C PRO A 246 5.55 1.41 21.39
N PHE A 247 6.36 2.31 20.82
CA PHE A 247 6.40 2.50 19.37
C PHE A 247 6.82 1.23 18.63
N VAL A 248 7.89 0.58 19.07
CA VAL A 248 8.44 -0.62 18.42
C VAL A 248 7.47 -1.79 18.56
N GLU A 249 6.93 -1.97 19.76
CA GLU A 249 6.00 -3.05 20.06
C GLU A 249 4.74 -2.98 19.17
N HIS A 250 4.05 -1.84 19.18
CA HIS A 250 2.78 -1.70 18.48
C HIS A 250 2.91 -1.53 16.96
N SER A 251 3.96 -0.85 16.48
CA SER A 251 4.14 -0.60 15.03
C SER A 251 4.77 -1.78 14.28
N PHE A 252 5.61 -2.58 14.94
CA PHE A 252 6.36 -3.65 14.28
C PHE A 252 6.13 -5.02 14.91
N THR A 253 6.42 -5.19 16.20
CA THR A 253 6.41 -6.52 16.86
C THR A 253 5.03 -7.17 16.85
N TYR A 254 3.97 -6.38 17.05
CA TYR A 254 2.58 -6.83 17.06
C TYR A 254 2.18 -7.59 15.78
N HIS A 255 2.75 -7.28 14.62
CA HIS A 255 2.42 -7.94 13.36
C HIS A 255 2.96 -9.37 13.26
N PHE A 256 4.02 -9.69 14.00
CA PHE A 256 4.60 -11.04 14.03
C PHE A 256 3.78 -11.96 14.94
N THR A 257 3.28 -11.46 16.07
CA THR A 257 2.56 -12.24 17.08
C THR A 257 1.06 -12.33 16.84
N ARG A 258 0.46 -11.42 16.03
CA ARG A 258 -0.99 -11.43 15.78
C ARG A 258 -1.45 -12.72 15.07
N ILE A 259 -2.50 -13.34 15.60
CA ILE A 259 -3.21 -14.47 15.00
C ILE A 259 -4.69 -14.10 15.00
N ASP A 260 -5.38 -14.38 13.90
CA ASP A 260 -6.82 -14.18 13.79
C ASP A 260 -7.48 -15.52 13.45
N HIS A 261 -8.21 -16.08 14.42
CA HIS A 261 -8.84 -17.39 14.33
C HIS A 261 -10.33 -17.29 13.95
N ARG A 262 -10.91 -16.09 13.92
CA ARG A 262 -12.32 -15.87 13.56
C ARG A 262 -12.40 -15.04 12.28
N HIS A 263 -13.23 -15.46 11.34
CA HIS A 263 -13.47 -14.74 10.07
C HIS A 263 -12.19 -14.48 9.24
N ASN A 264 -11.24 -15.42 9.27
CA ASN A 264 -10.02 -15.37 8.50
C ASN A 264 -10.21 -16.15 7.18
N PHE A 265 -9.97 -15.50 6.04
CA PHE A 265 -10.01 -16.13 4.72
C PHE A 265 -8.63 -16.64 4.26
N SER A 266 -7.64 -16.66 5.16
CA SER A 266 -6.32 -17.18 4.81
C SER A 266 -6.40 -18.66 4.46
N VAL A 267 -5.49 -19.11 3.61
CA VAL A 267 -5.34 -20.54 3.27
C VAL A 267 -5.11 -21.38 4.54
N TYR A 268 -4.57 -20.74 5.58
CA TYR A 268 -4.26 -21.35 6.88
C TYR A 268 -5.43 -21.33 7.87
N ASN A 269 -6.60 -20.78 7.52
CA ASN A 269 -7.72 -20.58 8.46
C ASN A 269 -8.12 -21.87 9.20
N THR A 270 -8.32 -22.98 8.49
CA THR A 270 -8.70 -24.26 9.12
C THR A 270 -7.62 -24.76 10.08
N LEU A 271 -6.35 -24.59 9.73
CA LEU A 271 -5.22 -25.01 10.56
C LEU A 271 -5.08 -24.14 11.81
N LEU A 272 -5.24 -22.82 11.67
CA LEU A 272 -5.22 -21.85 12.78
C LEU A 272 -6.43 -22.03 13.72
N HIS A 273 -7.59 -22.35 13.15
CA HIS A 273 -8.80 -22.58 13.95
C HIS A 273 -8.67 -23.87 14.76
N LEU A 274 -8.15 -24.96 14.16
CA LEU A 274 -7.91 -26.22 14.86
C LEU A 274 -6.82 -26.09 15.94
N SER A 275 -5.71 -25.39 15.66
CA SER A 275 -4.65 -25.13 16.65
C SER A 275 -5.12 -24.25 17.81
N SER A 276 -6.04 -23.31 17.57
CA SER A 276 -6.64 -22.50 18.65
C SER A 276 -7.61 -23.29 19.54
N SER A 277 -8.20 -24.37 19.01
CA SER A 277 -9.16 -25.22 19.73
C SER A 277 -8.50 -26.34 20.53
N GLN A 278 -7.32 -26.80 20.09
CA GLN A 278 -6.48 -27.75 20.80
C GLN A 278 -5.42 -26.96 21.58
N ALA A 279 -5.69 -26.62 22.83
CA ALA A 279 -4.73 -26.02 23.75
C ALA A 279 -3.62 -27.03 24.12
N ALA A 280 -2.78 -27.41 23.15
CA ALA A 280 -1.68 -28.33 23.34
C ALA A 280 -0.35 -27.58 23.26
N ASP A 281 0.48 -27.75 24.29
CA ASP A 281 1.87 -27.28 24.46
C ASP A 281 2.83 -27.87 23.41
N SER A 282 2.57 -27.66 22.11
CA SER A 282 3.54 -27.96 21.07
C SER A 282 4.41 -26.71 20.84
N GLY A 283 5.65 -26.73 21.32
CA GLY A 283 6.66 -25.67 21.18
C GLY A 283 7.08 -25.32 19.74
N PHE A 284 6.35 -25.78 18.74
CA PHE A 284 6.49 -25.40 17.34
C PHE A 284 5.31 -24.52 16.92
N HIS A 285 5.56 -23.22 16.82
CA HIS A 285 4.61 -22.27 16.23
C HIS A 285 4.49 -22.50 14.72
N ILE A 286 3.65 -23.46 14.30
CA ILE A 286 3.34 -23.76 12.87
C ILE A 286 2.91 -22.49 12.10
N GLU A 287 2.40 -21.50 12.82
CA GLU A 287 1.98 -20.20 12.31
C GLU A 287 3.13 -19.32 11.83
N SER A 288 4.35 -19.50 12.39
CA SER A 288 5.55 -18.80 11.92
C SER A 288 6.04 -19.38 10.58
N LEU A 289 5.79 -20.68 10.33
CA LEU A 289 6.12 -21.34 9.07
C LEU A 289 5.27 -20.82 7.89
N ALA A 290 4.04 -20.34 8.13
CA ALA A 290 3.20 -19.74 7.09
C ALA A 290 3.84 -18.50 6.44
N PHE A 291 4.72 -17.78 7.17
CA PHE A 291 5.45 -16.65 6.62
C PHE A 291 6.56 -17.05 5.64
N VAL A 292 7.09 -18.28 5.73
CA VAL A 292 8.23 -18.70 4.91
C VAL A 292 7.85 -18.83 3.43
N PRO A 293 6.81 -19.58 3.03
CA PRO A 293 6.36 -19.62 1.63
C PRO A 293 5.95 -18.23 1.12
N GLN A 294 5.29 -17.43 1.95
CA GLN A 294 4.86 -16.07 1.62
C GLN A 294 6.06 -15.16 1.28
N LEU A 295 7.09 -15.14 2.14
CA LEU A 295 8.29 -14.31 1.94
C LEU A 295 9.17 -14.85 0.82
N VAL A 296 9.36 -16.17 0.72
CA VAL A 296 10.14 -16.76 -0.38
C VAL A 296 9.50 -16.43 -1.73
N LEU A 297 8.18 -16.56 -1.85
CA LEU A 297 7.49 -16.25 -3.10
C LEU A 297 7.54 -14.74 -3.41
N ALA A 298 7.18 -13.89 -2.45
CA ALA A 298 7.05 -12.45 -2.67
C ALA A 298 8.39 -11.70 -2.75
N VAL A 299 9.42 -12.11 -2.00
CA VAL A 299 10.70 -11.39 -1.89
C VAL A 299 11.80 -12.03 -2.74
N VAL A 300 11.74 -13.34 -3.01
CA VAL A 300 12.80 -14.06 -3.75
C VAL A 300 12.33 -14.47 -5.14
N ALA A 301 11.36 -15.37 -5.25
CA ALA A 301 11.00 -16.00 -6.52
C ALA A 301 10.44 -14.99 -7.55
N ILE A 302 9.43 -14.20 -7.17
CA ILE A 302 8.79 -13.24 -8.09
C ILE A 302 9.79 -12.15 -8.56
N PRO A 303 10.56 -11.49 -7.68
CA PRO A 303 11.55 -10.51 -8.11
C PRO A 303 12.62 -11.08 -9.04
N LEU A 304 13.14 -12.28 -8.78
CA LEU A 304 14.17 -12.88 -9.62
C LEU A 304 13.65 -13.23 -11.02
N LEU A 305 12.42 -13.71 -11.12
CA LEU A 305 11.84 -14.18 -12.39
C LEU A 305 11.29 -13.04 -13.25
N LEU A 306 10.63 -12.05 -12.64
CA LEU A 306 9.82 -11.07 -13.37
C LEU A 306 10.38 -9.65 -13.34
N ALA A 307 11.18 -9.27 -12.34
CA ALA A 307 11.52 -7.87 -12.12
C ALA A 307 12.20 -7.24 -13.34
N LYS A 308 13.03 -7.99 -14.07
CA LYS A 308 13.74 -7.53 -15.26
C LYS A 308 12.87 -7.34 -16.49
N ALA A 309 11.75 -8.05 -16.57
CA ALA A 309 10.85 -7.99 -17.72
C ALA A 309 9.89 -6.81 -17.58
N ASP A 310 9.17 -6.72 -16.46
CA ASP A 310 8.25 -5.62 -16.18
C ASP A 310 8.08 -5.38 -14.68
N LEU A 311 8.59 -4.24 -14.20
CA LEU A 311 8.54 -3.87 -12.79
C LEU A 311 7.10 -3.69 -12.25
N PRO A 312 6.19 -2.94 -12.90
CA PRO A 312 4.78 -2.84 -12.50
C PRO A 312 4.09 -4.20 -12.30
N SER A 313 4.17 -5.10 -13.29
CA SER A 313 3.57 -6.45 -13.19
C SER A 313 4.22 -7.28 -12.10
N THR A 314 5.53 -7.12 -11.89
CA THR A 314 6.25 -7.79 -10.80
C THR A 314 5.73 -7.32 -9.44
N MET A 315 5.63 -6.01 -9.21
CA MET A 315 5.11 -5.46 -7.95
C MET A 315 3.66 -5.89 -7.72
N LEU A 316 2.83 -5.93 -8.76
CA LEU A 316 1.48 -6.46 -8.71
C LEU A 316 1.46 -7.93 -8.26
N ALA A 317 2.28 -8.78 -8.89
CA ALA A 317 2.41 -10.19 -8.54
C ALA A 317 2.91 -10.37 -7.09
N GLN A 318 3.85 -9.54 -6.64
CA GLN A 318 4.31 -9.52 -5.25
C GLN A 318 3.17 -9.20 -4.29
N THR A 319 2.37 -8.15 -4.55
CA THR A 319 1.20 -7.83 -3.72
C THR A 319 0.21 -8.97 -3.68
N PHE A 320 -0.09 -9.58 -4.84
CA PHE A 320 -1.03 -10.68 -4.94
C PHE A 320 -0.56 -11.92 -4.16
N ALA A 321 0.70 -12.32 -4.33
CA ALA A 321 1.30 -13.41 -3.57
C ALA A 321 1.34 -13.10 -2.06
N PHE A 322 1.78 -11.90 -1.69
CA PHE A 322 1.87 -11.49 -0.30
C PHE A 322 0.52 -11.47 0.39
N VAL A 323 -0.55 -11.05 -0.30
CA VAL A 323 -1.91 -11.07 0.25
C VAL A 323 -2.45 -12.51 0.29
N THR A 324 -2.31 -13.28 -0.79
CA THR A 324 -2.92 -14.62 -0.89
C THR A 324 -2.36 -15.58 0.16
N PHE A 325 -1.05 -15.52 0.41
CA PHE A 325 -0.37 -16.39 1.38
C PHE A 325 -0.23 -15.75 2.76
N ASN A 326 -0.93 -14.63 3.05
CA ASN A 326 -0.91 -14.04 4.38
C ASN A 326 -1.66 -14.93 5.37
N LYS A 327 -1.17 -15.02 6.61
CA LYS A 327 -1.84 -15.74 7.70
C LYS A 327 -3.16 -15.11 8.13
N VAL A 328 -3.38 -13.81 7.89
CA VAL A 328 -4.65 -13.10 8.16
C VAL A 328 -5.13 -12.42 6.87
N CYS A 329 -6.20 -12.94 6.27
CA CYS A 329 -6.83 -12.36 5.09
C CYS A 329 -8.26 -11.95 5.40
N THR A 330 -8.57 -10.66 5.27
CA THR A 330 -9.95 -10.16 5.34
C THR A 330 -10.52 -9.97 3.93
N SER A 331 -11.85 -10.05 3.79
CA SER A 331 -12.55 -9.92 2.51
C SER A 331 -12.24 -8.59 1.78
N GLN A 332 -12.01 -7.52 2.54
CA GLN A 332 -11.65 -6.19 2.01
C GLN A 332 -10.27 -6.20 1.32
N VAL A 333 -9.29 -6.94 1.87
CA VAL A 333 -7.94 -7.06 1.30
C VAL A 333 -7.96 -7.93 0.04
N ILE A 334 -8.74 -9.02 0.06
CA ILE A 334 -8.91 -9.92 -1.09
C ILE A 334 -9.56 -9.19 -2.27
N LEU A 335 -10.67 -8.47 -2.05
CA LEU A 335 -11.33 -7.68 -3.09
C LEU A 335 -10.38 -6.66 -3.71
N ARG A 336 -9.61 -5.93 -2.90
CA ARG A 336 -8.65 -4.93 -3.40
C ARG A 336 -7.51 -5.53 -4.21
N SER A 337 -7.01 -6.71 -3.83
CA SER A 337 -5.98 -7.43 -4.59
C SER A 337 -6.53 -8.01 -5.90
N ILE A 338 -7.76 -8.53 -5.90
CA ILE A 338 -8.43 -9.06 -7.10
C ILE A 338 -8.67 -7.96 -8.14
N PHE A 339 -9.09 -6.75 -7.74
CA PHE A 339 -9.27 -5.64 -8.69
C PHE A 339 -7.96 -5.12 -9.28
N CYS A 340 -6.82 -5.44 -8.68
CA CYS A 340 -5.50 -5.18 -9.26
C CYS A 340 -5.18 -6.16 -10.41
N LYS A 341 -5.93 -7.27 -10.60
CA LYS A 341 -5.81 -8.17 -11.78
C LYS A 341 -6.25 -7.52 -13.10
N THR A 342 -6.90 -6.36 -13.07
CA THR A 342 -7.44 -5.69 -14.27
C THR A 342 -6.61 -4.50 -14.72
N VAL A 343 -5.40 -4.33 -14.16
CA VAL A 343 -4.39 -3.33 -14.60
C VAL A 343 -3.30 -4.02 -15.40
#